data_AF-A0A251PJM7-F1
#
_entry.id   AF-A0A251PJM7-F1
#
_cell.length_a   1.000
_cell.length_b   1.000
_cell.length_c   1.000
_cell.angle_alpha   90.00
_cell.angle_beta   90.00
_cell.angle_gamma   90.00
#
_symmetry.space_group_name_H-M   'P 1'
#
loop_
_entity.id
_entity.type
_entity.pdbx_description
1 polymer ?
#
loop_
_entity_poly.entity_id
_entity_poly.type
_entity_poly.pdbx_seq_one_letter_code
_entity_poly.pdbx_strand_id
1 'polypeptide(L)'
;KGGEYYIVTDSSNDDAVNPRRGTLSYAVIQTEPLWIVFPGNMLIKLSQELIFNSYKTLDGRGANVHIVGGGCTTLQFISNVIIHNVHIHNCYPSGGTNMRSSPTHYGYRTKSDGF
;
A
#
# COMPACT_ATOMS: atom_id res chain seq x y z
N LYS A 1 13.87 -4.34 13.81
CA LYS A 1 13.14 -3.51 14.80
C LYS A 1 13.81 -2.14 14.82
N GLY A 2 13.05 -1.04 14.70
CA GLY A 2 13.60 0.33 14.66
C GLY A 2 13.40 1.11 13.35
N GLY A 3 12.34 0.82 12.57
CA GLY A 3 11.94 1.69 11.46
C GLY A 3 11.14 2.89 11.97
N GLU A 4 11.21 4.01 11.27
CA GLU A 4 10.42 5.21 11.58
C GLU A 4 8.92 4.92 11.48
N TYR A 5 8.13 5.60 12.31
CA TYR A 5 6.67 5.52 12.21
C TYR A 5 6.18 6.38 11.07
N TYR A 6 5.30 5.80 10.24
CA TYR A 6 4.57 6.54 9.23
C TYR A 6 3.07 6.48 9.55
N ILE A 7 2.45 7.64 9.72
CA ILE A 7 1.02 7.74 10.02
C ILE A 7 0.27 7.98 8.71
N VAL A 8 -0.64 7.07 8.36
CA VAL A 8 -1.53 7.25 7.21
C VAL A 8 -2.66 8.20 7.60
N THR A 9 -2.69 9.38 6.99
CA THR A 9 -3.68 10.44 7.26
C THR A 9 -4.61 10.71 6.08
N ASP A 10 -4.30 10.15 4.90
CA ASP A 10 -5.07 10.33 3.68
C ASP A 10 -5.43 8.96 3.09
N SER A 11 -6.73 8.71 2.94
CA SER A 11 -7.26 7.46 2.40
C SER A 11 -7.41 7.44 0.87
N SER A 12 -7.11 8.56 0.20
CA SER A 12 -7.17 8.66 -1.26
C SER A 12 -6.08 7.84 -1.95
N ASN A 13 -6.35 7.43 -3.19
CA ASN A 13 -5.39 6.68 -4.01
C ASN A 13 -5.54 7.04 -5.50
N ASP A 14 -5.35 8.32 -5.77
CA ASP A 14 -5.78 8.93 -7.04
C ASP A 14 -4.67 8.91 -8.11
N ASP A 15 -3.40 8.81 -7.72
CA ASP A 15 -2.25 8.80 -8.63
C ASP A 15 -1.30 7.63 -8.30
N ALA A 16 -1.31 6.61 -9.17
CA ALA A 16 -0.47 5.43 -9.04
C ALA A 16 1.02 5.70 -9.37
N VAL A 17 1.33 6.81 -10.04
CA VAL A 17 2.70 7.21 -10.40
C VAL A 17 3.27 8.17 -9.35
N ASN A 18 2.47 9.08 -8.79
CA ASN A 18 2.92 10.06 -7.80
C ASN A 18 2.05 10.03 -6.54
N PRO A 19 2.14 8.96 -5.72
CA PRO A 19 1.36 8.88 -4.50
C PRO A 19 1.73 10.01 -3.54
N ARG A 20 0.73 10.61 -2.89
CA ARG A 20 0.91 11.78 -2.02
C ARG A 20 1.39 11.35 -0.63
N ARG A 21 2.25 12.15 0.00
CA ARG A 21 2.59 11.99 1.43
C ARG A 21 1.30 12.03 2.26
N GLY A 22 1.21 11.17 3.26
CA GLY A 22 0.01 10.90 4.04
C GLY A 22 -0.79 9.67 3.56
N THR A 23 -0.62 9.22 2.30
CA THR A 23 -1.31 8.03 1.78
C THR A 23 -0.58 6.73 2.12
N LEU A 24 -1.31 5.61 2.12
CA LEU A 24 -0.74 4.27 2.26
C LEU A 24 0.18 3.92 1.08
N SER A 25 -0.24 4.25 -0.15
CA SER A 25 0.54 4.00 -1.37
C SER A 25 1.90 4.67 -1.35
N TYR A 26 2.02 5.87 -0.77
CA TYR A 26 3.31 6.53 -0.59
C TYR A 26 4.20 5.77 0.41
N ALA A 27 3.63 5.27 1.51
CA ALA A 27 4.39 4.63 2.57
C ALA A 27 4.99 3.28 2.14
N VAL A 28 4.21 2.46 1.44
CA VAL A 28 4.60 1.08 1.12
C VAL A 28 5.75 0.99 0.11
N ILE A 29 5.92 2.01 -0.74
CA ILE A 29 6.98 2.03 -1.75
C ILE A 29 8.34 2.52 -1.22
N GLN A 30 8.38 3.17 -0.04
CA GLN A 30 9.61 3.77 0.49
C GLN A 30 10.73 2.75 0.65
N THR A 31 11.98 3.18 0.51
CA THR A 31 13.15 2.30 0.60
C THR A 31 13.52 1.95 2.03
N GLU A 32 13.32 2.90 2.94
CA GLU A 32 13.64 2.75 4.35
C GLU A 32 12.63 1.83 5.06
N PRO A 33 13.04 1.18 6.17
CA PRO A 33 12.12 0.44 7.01
C PRO A 33 11.07 1.35 7.63
N LEU A 34 9.79 1.01 7.48
CA LEU A 34 8.69 1.81 8.04
C LEU A 34 7.71 0.96 8.83
N TRP A 35 7.27 1.52 9.96
CA TRP A 35 6.11 1.05 10.71
C TRP A 35 4.91 1.94 10.40
N ILE A 36 4.03 1.43 9.54
CA ILE A 36 2.87 2.13 9.00
C ILE A 36 1.69 1.90 9.94
N VAL A 37 1.14 2.98 10.48
CA VAL A 37 0.03 2.98 11.44
C VAL A 37 -1.12 3.88 10.99
N PHE A 38 -2.27 3.71 11.62
CA PHE A 38 -3.50 4.44 11.30
C PHE A 38 -4.02 5.16 12.56
N PRO A 39 -4.34 6.47 12.47
CA PRO A 39 -4.83 7.24 13.62
C PRO A 39 -6.31 6.95 13.95
N GLY A 40 -7.03 6.25 13.07
CA GLY A 40 -8.44 5.91 13.24
C GLY A 40 -8.96 5.05 12.10
N ASN A 41 -10.26 4.76 12.13
CA ASN A 41 -10.93 3.94 11.12
C ASN A 41 -10.75 4.52 9.73
N MET A 42 -10.48 3.66 8.75
CA MET A 42 -10.16 4.11 7.40
C MET A 42 -10.66 3.11 6.35
N LEU A 43 -11.23 3.62 5.25
CA LEU A 43 -11.56 2.86 4.06
C LEU A 43 -10.68 3.34 2.91
N ILE A 44 -9.71 2.52 2.51
CA ILE A 44 -8.77 2.80 1.44
C ILE A 44 -9.25 2.07 0.19
N LYS A 45 -9.71 2.85 -0.80
CA LYS A 45 -10.17 2.33 -2.09
C LYS A 45 -9.05 2.46 -3.10
N LEU A 46 -8.58 1.32 -3.57
CA LEU A 46 -7.49 1.25 -4.52
C LEU A 46 -8.01 1.29 -5.95
N SER A 47 -7.40 2.13 -6.77
CA SER A 47 -7.57 2.10 -8.23
C SER A 47 -6.69 1.01 -8.86
N GLN A 48 -5.58 0.67 -8.20
CA GLN A 48 -4.53 -0.24 -8.65
C GLN A 48 -3.84 -0.92 -7.46
N GLU A 49 -3.04 -1.97 -7.72
CA GLU A 49 -2.31 -2.73 -6.69
C GLU A 49 -1.45 -1.84 -5.76
N LEU A 50 -1.43 -2.16 -4.46
CA LEU A 50 -0.41 -1.67 -3.53
C LEU A 50 0.85 -2.51 -3.66
N ILE A 51 1.88 -1.93 -4.27
CA ILE A 51 3.20 -2.57 -4.43
C ILE A 51 4.04 -2.30 -3.19
N PHE A 52 4.35 -3.34 -2.42
CA PHE A 52 5.20 -3.18 -1.25
C PHE A 52 6.68 -3.25 -1.61
N ASN A 53 7.47 -2.45 -0.90
CA ASN A 53 8.91 -2.62 -0.78
C ASN A 53 9.25 -3.47 0.47
N SER A 54 10.51 -3.89 0.61
CA SER A 54 10.97 -4.65 1.78
C SER A 54 10.90 -3.83 3.09
N TYR A 55 10.96 -4.52 4.23
CA TYR A 55 11.03 -3.93 5.57
C TYR A 55 9.84 -3.04 5.94
N LYS A 56 8.62 -3.53 5.71
CA LYS A 56 7.38 -2.81 6.02
C LYS A 56 6.60 -3.53 7.10
N THR A 57 6.15 -2.79 8.10
CA THR A 57 5.10 -3.27 9.00
C THR A 57 3.86 -2.44 8.74
N LEU A 58 2.78 -3.06 8.30
CA LEU A 58 1.45 -2.47 8.23
C LEU A 58 0.66 -2.92 9.46
N ASP A 59 0.36 -1.98 10.35
CA ASP A 59 -0.21 -2.24 11.66
C ASP A 59 -1.53 -1.46 11.84
N GLY A 60 -2.65 -2.17 11.67
CA GLY A 60 -3.99 -1.61 11.85
C GLY A 60 -4.53 -1.71 13.28
N ARG A 61 -3.71 -2.03 14.29
CA ARG A 61 -4.22 -2.13 15.68
C ARG A 61 -4.81 -0.80 16.15
N GLY A 62 -5.95 -0.88 16.86
CA GLY A 62 -6.65 0.30 17.37
C GLY A 62 -7.52 1.04 16.34
N ALA A 63 -7.55 0.58 15.08
CA ALA A 63 -8.40 1.12 14.03
C ALA A 63 -9.08 0.00 13.24
N ASN A 64 -10.28 0.26 12.72
CA ASN A 64 -10.89 -0.60 11.72
C ASN A 64 -10.49 -0.11 10.32
N VAL A 65 -9.52 -0.78 9.72
CA VAL A 65 -8.93 -0.40 8.43
C VAL A 65 -9.33 -1.41 7.37
N HIS A 66 -10.01 -0.92 6.34
CA HIS A 66 -10.44 -1.69 5.18
C HIS A 66 -9.67 -1.25 3.94
N ILE A 67 -9.05 -2.20 3.23
CA ILE A 67 -8.37 -2.00 1.96
C ILE A 67 -9.15 -2.79 0.90
N VAL A 68 -9.67 -2.09 -0.10
CA VAL A 68 -10.55 -2.67 -1.12
C VAL A 68 -10.18 -2.19 -2.51
N GLY A 69 -10.64 -2.87 -3.56
CA GLY A 69 -10.59 -2.35 -4.92
C GLY A 69 -9.61 -3.05 -5.85
N GLY A 70 -8.98 -2.27 -6.72
CA GLY A 70 -8.13 -2.77 -7.79
C GLY A 70 -6.85 -3.43 -7.26
N GLY A 71 -6.65 -4.71 -7.57
CA GLY A 71 -5.41 -5.46 -7.36
C GLY A 71 -5.00 -5.73 -5.89
N CYS A 72 -5.55 -4.99 -4.93
CA CYS A 72 -5.24 -5.09 -3.51
C CYS A 72 -3.74 -4.99 -3.20
N THR A 73 -3.02 -6.09 -2.96
CA THR A 73 -1.64 -6.06 -2.46
C THR A 73 -0.72 -6.94 -3.30
N THR A 74 0.45 -6.42 -3.67
CA THR A 74 1.48 -7.19 -4.37
C THR A 74 2.77 -7.23 -3.56
N LEU A 75 3.21 -8.45 -3.23
CA LEU A 75 4.49 -8.73 -2.56
C LEU A 75 5.36 -9.57 -3.50
N GLN A 76 6.27 -8.94 -4.26
CA GLN A 76 7.12 -9.64 -5.23
C GLN A 76 8.59 -9.31 -4.98
N PHE A 77 9.43 -10.34 -4.87
CA PHE A 77 10.88 -10.22 -4.67
C PHE A 77 11.30 -9.33 -3.49
N ILE A 78 10.48 -9.32 -2.42
CA ILE A 78 10.72 -8.54 -1.20
C ILE A 78 10.79 -9.45 0.02
N SER A 79 11.32 -8.91 1.12
CA SER A 79 11.42 -9.62 2.40
C SER A 79 11.01 -8.72 3.56
N ASN A 80 10.74 -9.34 4.71
CA ASN A 80 10.51 -8.66 5.98
C ASN A 80 9.30 -7.70 5.93
N VAL A 81 8.17 -8.21 5.43
CA VAL A 81 6.89 -7.52 5.44
C VAL A 81 5.97 -8.17 6.46
N ILE A 82 5.37 -7.36 7.33
CA ILE A 82 4.36 -7.78 8.31
C ILE A 82 3.08 -7.01 8.00
N ILE A 83 1.97 -7.71 7.79
CA ILE A 83 0.64 -7.10 7.61
C ILE A 83 -0.25 -7.65 8.73
N HIS A 84 -0.77 -6.76 9.57
CA HIS A 84 -1.43 -7.14 10.81
C HIS A 84 -2.63 -6.24 11.10
N ASN A 85 -3.75 -6.87 11.53
CA ASN A 85 -4.98 -6.19 11.96
C ASN A 85 -5.55 -5.20 10.92
N VAL A 86 -5.53 -5.58 9.65
CA VAL A 86 -6.20 -4.87 8.55
C VAL A 86 -7.13 -5.83 7.79
N HIS A 87 -8.22 -5.30 7.22
CA HIS A 87 -9.18 -6.07 6.44
C HIS A 87 -8.94 -5.80 4.95
N ILE A 88 -8.44 -6.80 4.21
CA ILE A 88 -8.26 -6.73 2.76
C ILE A 88 -9.33 -7.59 2.11
N HIS A 89 -10.22 -6.98 1.31
CA HIS A 89 -11.35 -7.69 0.71
C HIS A 89 -11.92 -6.92 -0.49
N ASN A 90 -12.88 -7.52 -1.21
CA ASN A 90 -13.45 -6.93 -2.43
C ASN A 90 -12.38 -6.53 -3.45
N CYS A 91 -11.34 -7.36 -3.58
CA CYS A 91 -10.28 -7.21 -4.57
C CYS A 91 -10.82 -7.58 -5.95
N TYR A 92 -10.43 -6.82 -6.98
CA TYR A 92 -10.75 -7.13 -8.36
C TYR A 92 -9.59 -6.77 -9.29
N PRO A 93 -9.50 -7.41 -10.47
CA PRO A 93 -8.50 -7.07 -11.47
C PRO A 93 -8.52 -5.58 -11.84
N SER A 94 -7.38 -4.91 -11.72
CA SER A 94 -7.16 -3.55 -12.21
C SER A 94 -6.55 -3.55 -13.61
N GLY A 95 -6.90 -2.54 -14.42
CA GLY A 95 -6.38 -2.37 -15.77
C GLY A 95 -4.90 -1.97 -15.78
N GLY A 96 -4.25 -2.10 -16.93
CA GLY A 96 -2.83 -1.76 -17.06
C GLY A 96 -2.57 -0.24 -16.97
N THR A 97 -1.56 0.15 -16.21
CA THR A 97 -1.13 1.54 -16.06
C THR A 97 0.32 1.62 -15.61
N ASN A 98 0.91 2.81 -15.67
CA ASN A 98 2.18 3.08 -15.02
C ASN A 98 1.97 3.15 -13.51
N MET A 99 2.79 2.40 -12.76
CA MET A 99 2.76 2.38 -11.31
C MET A 99 4.14 2.56 -10.72
N ARG A 100 4.23 3.38 -9.67
CA ARG A 100 5.45 3.55 -8.89
C ARG A 100 5.63 2.37 -7.95
N SER A 101 6.81 1.75 -8.00
CA SER A 101 7.18 0.63 -7.13
C SER A 101 8.26 1.01 -6.10
N SER A 102 8.96 2.13 -6.31
CA SER A 102 9.93 2.68 -5.37
C SER A 102 10.03 4.22 -5.54
N PRO A 103 10.71 4.96 -4.65
CA PRO A 103 10.88 6.41 -4.80
C PRO A 103 11.54 6.81 -6.13
N THR A 104 12.35 5.91 -6.70
CA THR A 104 13.14 6.17 -7.93
C THR A 104 12.64 5.41 -9.16
N HIS A 105 11.71 4.46 -9.01
CA HIS A 105 11.27 3.60 -10.11
C HIS A 105 9.75 3.53 -10.24
N TYR A 106 9.26 3.71 -11.46
CA TYR A 106 7.92 3.35 -11.89
C TYR A 106 8.01 2.62 -13.22
N GLY A 107 7.02 1.77 -13.51
CA GLY A 107 6.96 1.03 -14.77
C GLY A 107 5.54 0.65 -15.14
N TYR A 108 5.36 0.22 -16.38
CA TYR A 108 4.07 -0.24 -16.86
C TYR A 108 3.75 -1.60 -16.25
N ARG A 109 2.59 -1.70 -15.60
CA ARG A 109 2.04 -2.95 -15.06
C ARG A 109 0.89 -3.38 -15.95
N THR A 110 0.90 -4.65 -16.36
CA THR A 110 -0.22 -5.27 -17.05
C THR A 110 -1.38 -5.48 -16.10
N LYS A 111 -2.51 -5.99 -16.62
CA LYS A 111 -3.69 -6.31 -15.83
C LYS A 111 -3.32 -7.10 -14.57
N SER A 112 -3.73 -6.61 -13.40
CA SER A 112 -3.57 -7.34 -12.14
C SER A 112 -4.56 -8.49 -12.06
N ASP A 113 -4.24 -9.44 -11.22
CA ASP A 113 -4.96 -10.69 -11.08
C ASP A 113 -6.14 -10.57 -10.10
N GLY A 114 -6.04 -9.67 -9.12
CA GLY A 114 -7.14 -9.18 -8.29
C GLY A 114 -7.55 -10.12 -7.16
N PHE A 115 -6.68 -11.03 -6.72
CA PHE A 115 -6.99 -12.06 -5.72
C PHE A 115 -6.02 -12.09 -4.54
#